data_AF-A0A8S3YKZ3-F1
#
_entry.id   AF-A0A8S3YKZ3-F1
#
_cell.length_a   1.000
_cell.length_b   1.000
_cell.length_c   1.000
_cell.angle_alpha   90.00
_cell.angle_beta   90.00
_cell.angle_gamma   90.00
#
_symmetry.space_group_name_H-M   'P 1'
#
loop_
_entity.id
_entity.type
_entity.pdbx_description
1 polymer ?
#
loop_
_entity_poly.entity_id
_entity_poly.type
_entity_poly.pdbx_seq_one_letter_code
_entity_poly.pdbx_strand_id
1 'polypeptide(L)'
;MASAVNKNKCLLFVLSLMQVWYLGSCQASKTADHHSDFYSYSVLDISGKHVPLEAYRGKVSLVVNVASQCGYTHSHYQALIALQEHFSPTGKFTVLAFPCNQFGNQEPGTNQEIRMFATHRMGANFPLFAKVNVHGPEVSPAWSYLTTRSGHVPTWNFWKYLVDHNGHVLRAWGPSTSPDQLYPDIEEAINNIEQDQSNFSHDGSKDEF
;
A
#
# COMPACT_ATOMS: atom_id res chain seq x y z
N MET A 1 -72.82 -38.65 37.20
CA MET A 1 -71.77 -39.45 36.54
C MET A 1 -70.89 -38.50 35.73
N ALA A 2 -69.55 -38.69 35.78
CA ALA A 2 -68.46 -37.97 35.08
C ALA A 2 -68.24 -36.48 35.48
N SER A 3 -67.15 -36.13 36.18
CA SER A 3 -65.78 -35.79 35.69
C SER A 3 -65.74 -34.45 34.93
N ALA A 4 -64.80 -33.50 35.07
CA ALA A 4 -63.55 -33.41 35.82
C ALA A 4 -63.00 -31.97 35.71
N VAL A 5 -62.31 -31.50 36.77
CA VAL A 5 -60.98 -30.84 36.76
C VAL A 5 -60.74 -29.57 35.90
N ASN A 6 -60.69 -28.44 36.62
CA ASN A 6 -59.54 -27.53 36.82
C ASN A 6 -58.84 -26.87 35.61
N LYS A 7 -58.71 -25.53 35.69
CA LYS A 7 -57.43 -24.78 35.69
C LYS A 7 -57.76 -23.29 35.71
N ASN A 8 -57.44 -22.59 36.79
CA ASN A 8 -57.11 -21.16 36.79
C ASN A 8 -56.30 -20.87 38.05
N LYS A 9 -54.97 -20.91 37.90
CA LYS A 9 -54.00 -20.58 38.94
C LYS A 9 -53.35 -19.22 38.63
N CYS A 10 -52.91 -18.61 39.72
CA CYS A 10 -51.89 -17.57 39.82
C CYS A 10 -52.32 -16.12 39.70
N LEU A 11 -52.89 -15.66 40.82
CA LEU A 11 -52.51 -14.46 41.56
C LEU A 11 -51.00 -14.14 41.50
N LEU A 12 -50.63 -12.85 41.56
CA LEU A 12 -49.53 -12.20 42.34
C LEU A 12 -49.19 -10.82 41.69
N PHE A 13 -49.64 -9.68 42.24
CA PHE A 13 -49.03 -8.82 43.28
C PHE A 13 -47.66 -8.16 42.94
N VAL A 14 -47.75 -6.95 42.38
CA VAL A 14 -47.10 -5.65 42.71
C VAL A 14 -45.67 -5.58 43.30
N LEU A 15 -44.81 -4.91 42.50
CA LEU A 15 -43.66 -3.99 42.77
C LEU A 15 -42.60 -4.32 43.85
N SER A 16 -41.34 -4.42 43.39
CA SER A 16 -40.12 -4.18 44.18
C SER A 16 -39.06 -3.49 43.32
N LEU A 17 -38.57 -2.35 43.80
CA LEU A 17 -37.49 -1.53 43.23
C LEU A 17 -36.13 -2.25 43.33
N MET A 18 -35.40 -2.39 42.22
CA MET A 18 -33.94 -2.57 42.24
C MET A 18 -33.25 -1.93 41.03
N GLN A 19 -32.43 -0.94 41.40
CA GLN A 19 -31.21 -0.39 40.80
C GLN A 19 -30.62 -1.01 39.53
N VAL A 20 -30.33 -0.10 38.59
CA VAL A 20 -29.13 0.05 37.73
C VAL A 20 -28.81 -1.11 36.80
N TRP A 21 -28.49 -0.81 35.54
CA TRP A 21 -27.40 -1.36 34.72
C TRP A 21 -27.71 -1.10 33.24
N TYR A 22 -26.95 -0.14 32.70
CA TYR A 22 -26.29 -0.23 31.40
C TYR A 22 -27.13 -0.56 30.17
N LEU A 23 -27.38 0.47 29.36
CA LEU A 23 -26.98 0.41 27.95
C LEU A 23 -26.17 1.66 27.67
N GLY A 24 -24.87 1.59 28.01
CA GLY A 24 -23.90 2.48 27.44
C GLY A 24 -24.03 2.41 25.92
N SER A 25 -24.23 3.56 25.29
CA SER A 25 -24.03 3.69 23.87
C SER A 25 -22.61 3.24 23.58
N CYS A 26 -22.44 2.08 22.94
CA CYS A 26 -21.21 1.79 22.21
C CYS A 26 -21.08 2.90 21.17
N GLN A 27 -20.36 3.96 21.49
CA GLN A 27 -19.69 4.73 20.47
C GLN A 27 -18.69 3.75 19.86
N ALA A 28 -19.08 3.16 18.74
CA ALA A 28 -18.13 2.56 17.82
C ALA A 28 -17.18 3.70 17.44
N SER A 29 -16.03 3.76 18.11
CA SER A 29 -14.94 4.62 17.71
C SER A 29 -14.54 4.13 16.33
N LYS A 30 -15.01 4.84 15.29
CA LYS A 30 -14.36 4.79 13.99
C LYS A 30 -12.99 5.41 14.23
N THR A 31 -11.99 4.60 14.55
CA THR A 31 -10.62 4.97 14.25
C THR A 31 -10.58 5.11 12.73
N ALA A 32 -10.79 6.33 12.25
CA ALA A 32 -10.36 6.69 10.91
C ALA A 32 -8.85 6.43 10.94
N ASP A 33 -8.45 5.34 10.31
CA ASP A 33 -7.06 4.96 10.12
C ASP A 33 -6.43 6.04 9.26
N HIS A 34 -5.94 7.09 9.91
CA HIS A 34 -5.38 8.26 9.25
C HIS A 34 -3.94 7.92 8.86
N HIS A 35 -3.80 7.01 7.89
CA HIS A 35 -2.55 6.80 7.18
C HIS A 35 -2.12 8.12 6.53
N SER A 36 -1.12 8.80 7.11
CA SER A 36 -0.61 10.08 6.66
C SER A 36 0.19 9.97 5.36
N ASP A 37 0.80 8.81 5.15
CA ASP A 37 1.80 8.57 4.11
C ASP A 37 1.74 7.13 3.57
N PHE A 38 2.41 6.90 2.44
CA PHE A 38 2.41 5.63 1.73
C PHE A 38 2.98 4.46 2.55
N TYR A 39 3.99 4.69 3.39
CA TYR A 39 4.66 3.62 4.13
C TYR A 39 3.85 3.13 5.34
N SER A 40 2.89 3.91 5.80
CA SER A 40 2.00 3.49 6.88
C SER A 40 1.02 2.35 6.49
N TYR A 41 0.82 2.08 5.20
CA TYR A 41 -0.07 1.01 4.74
C TYR A 41 0.56 -0.38 4.82
N SER A 42 -0.29 -1.41 4.85
CA SER A 42 0.11 -2.82 4.67
C SER A 42 -0.43 -3.39 3.37
N VAL A 43 0.35 -4.25 2.73
CA VAL A 43 0.02 -4.91 1.46
C VAL A 43 0.29 -6.41 1.56
N LEU A 44 -0.10 -7.17 0.54
CA LEU A 44 0.27 -8.58 0.42
C LEU A 44 1.53 -8.72 -0.42
N ASP A 45 2.53 -9.45 0.07
CA ASP A 45 3.68 -9.85 -0.75
C ASP A 45 3.26 -10.85 -1.86
N ILE A 46 4.16 -11.16 -2.78
CA ILE A 46 3.89 -12.11 -3.87
C ILE A 46 3.54 -13.54 -3.38
N SER A 47 3.78 -13.87 -2.13
CA SER A 47 3.38 -15.15 -1.52
C SER A 47 2.01 -15.07 -0.82
N GLY A 48 1.37 -13.90 -0.80
CA GLY A 48 0.08 -13.66 -0.17
C GLY A 48 0.15 -13.36 1.32
N LYS A 49 1.33 -13.02 1.87
CA LYS A 49 1.49 -12.65 3.27
C LYS A 49 1.36 -11.13 3.45
N HIS A 50 0.66 -10.70 4.49
CA HIS A 50 0.66 -9.29 4.89
C HIS A 50 2.06 -8.81 5.29
N VAL A 51 2.50 -7.73 4.65
CA VAL A 51 3.76 -7.04 4.94
C VAL A 51 3.50 -5.53 5.04
N PRO A 52 4.03 -4.86 6.08
CA PRO A 52 3.93 -3.42 6.18
C PRO A 52 4.87 -2.76 5.17
N LEU A 53 4.43 -1.68 4.53
CA LEU A 53 5.29 -0.85 3.68
C LEU A 53 6.30 -0.03 4.49
N GLU A 54 6.12 0.04 5.81
CA GLU A 54 7.05 0.64 6.77
C GLU A 54 8.48 0.07 6.64
N ALA A 55 8.62 -1.17 6.19
CA ALA A 55 9.93 -1.78 5.89
C ALA A 55 10.73 -1.03 4.81
N TYR A 56 10.10 -0.14 4.05
CA TYR A 56 10.72 0.68 3.01
C TYR A 56 10.89 2.15 3.42
N ARG A 57 10.46 2.55 4.62
CA ARG A 57 10.72 3.89 5.14
C ARG A 57 12.22 4.16 5.21
N GLY A 58 12.61 5.40 4.95
CA GLY A 58 14.01 5.79 4.83
C GLY A 58 14.61 5.58 3.43
N LYS A 59 13.87 4.96 2.51
CA LYS A 59 14.25 4.80 1.10
C LYS A 59 13.32 5.59 0.19
N VAL A 60 13.84 6.08 -0.92
CA VAL A 60 13.03 6.46 -2.08
C VAL A 60 12.46 5.19 -2.70
N SER A 61 11.15 5.16 -2.94
CA SER A 61 10.48 4.02 -3.58
C SER A 61 9.91 4.41 -4.93
N LEU A 62 10.23 3.65 -5.98
CA LEU A 62 9.53 3.73 -7.26
C LEU A 62 8.42 2.67 -7.30
N VAL A 63 7.17 3.10 -7.10
CA VAL A 63 6.00 2.21 -7.08
C VAL A 63 5.43 2.06 -8.47
N VAL A 64 5.29 0.82 -8.96
CA VAL A 64 4.91 0.55 -10.35
C VAL A 64 3.83 -0.52 -10.43
N ASN A 65 2.75 -0.29 -11.20
CA ASN A 65 1.84 -1.38 -11.56
C ASN A 65 2.38 -2.11 -12.80
N VAL A 66 2.55 -3.42 -12.71
CA VAL A 66 3.18 -4.21 -13.78
C VAL A 66 2.19 -5.22 -14.38
N ALA A 67 2.51 -5.67 -15.58
CA ALA A 67 1.81 -6.74 -16.29
C ALA A 67 2.83 -7.62 -17.05
N SER A 68 2.59 -8.92 -17.16
CA SER A 68 3.47 -9.85 -17.90
C SER A 68 3.22 -9.89 -19.41
N GLN A 69 2.02 -9.50 -19.86
CA GLN A 69 1.57 -9.64 -21.26
C GLN A 69 1.24 -8.30 -21.93
N CYS A 70 1.94 -7.24 -21.51
CA CYS A 70 1.81 -5.91 -22.10
C CYS A 70 2.92 -5.65 -23.13
N GLY A 71 2.67 -4.82 -24.14
CA GLY A 71 3.68 -4.39 -25.11
C GLY A 71 4.88 -3.66 -24.49
N TYR A 72 4.69 -3.06 -23.31
CA TYR A 72 5.75 -2.39 -22.54
C TYR A 72 6.56 -3.33 -21.65
N THR A 73 6.14 -4.59 -21.48
CA THR A 73 6.70 -5.48 -20.45
C THR A 73 8.20 -5.63 -20.56
N HIS A 74 8.71 -5.95 -21.75
CA HIS A 74 10.12 -6.27 -21.91
C HIS A 74 11.02 -5.07 -21.60
N SER A 75 10.79 -3.94 -22.27
CA SER A 75 11.60 -2.73 -22.10
C SER A 75 11.46 -2.13 -20.71
N HIS A 76 10.25 -2.13 -20.13
CA HIS A 76 10.05 -1.53 -18.81
C HIS A 76 10.65 -2.37 -17.69
N TYR A 77 10.53 -3.70 -17.71
CA TYR A 77 11.23 -4.53 -16.72
C TYR A 77 12.75 -4.37 -16.82
N GLN A 78 13.32 -4.34 -18.03
CA GLN A 78 14.76 -4.11 -18.21
C GLN A 78 15.20 -2.78 -17.61
N ALA A 79 14.48 -1.70 -17.89
CA ALA A 79 14.80 -0.37 -17.35
C ALA A 79 14.62 -0.29 -15.83
N LEU A 80 13.60 -0.96 -15.26
CA LEU A 80 13.40 -1.02 -13.80
C LEU A 80 14.52 -1.80 -13.11
N ILE A 81 14.98 -2.90 -13.71
CA ILE A 81 16.13 -3.67 -13.21
C ILE A 81 17.38 -2.79 -13.22
N ALA A 82 17.65 -2.08 -14.32
CA ALA A 82 18.80 -1.19 -14.42
C ALA A 82 18.77 -0.06 -13.36
N LEU A 83 17.60 0.54 -13.10
CA LEU A 83 17.42 1.50 -12.01
C LEU A 83 17.73 0.88 -10.64
N GLN A 84 17.17 -0.32 -10.37
CA GLN A 84 17.40 -1.03 -9.12
C GLN A 84 18.88 -1.36 -8.93
N GLU A 85 19.57 -1.86 -9.96
CA GLU A 85 21.00 -2.17 -9.93
C GLU A 85 21.85 -0.93 -9.68
N HIS A 86 21.49 0.20 -10.29
CA HIS A 86 22.23 1.44 -10.16
C HIS A 86 22.11 2.06 -8.77
N PHE A 87 20.90 2.17 -8.23
CA PHE A 87 20.66 2.92 -6.98
C PHE A 87 20.64 2.04 -5.72
N SER A 88 20.41 0.73 -5.82
CA SER A 88 20.39 -0.14 -4.63
C SER A 88 21.69 -0.19 -3.81
N PRO A 89 22.91 -0.04 -4.38
CA PRO A 89 24.15 0.00 -3.60
C PRO A 89 24.20 1.16 -2.59
N THR A 90 23.42 2.22 -2.81
CA THR A 90 23.30 3.33 -1.84
C THR A 90 22.55 2.93 -0.57
N GLY A 91 21.76 1.85 -0.63
CA GLY A 91 20.81 1.45 0.42
C GLY A 91 19.56 2.32 0.52
N LYS A 92 19.44 3.37 -0.30
CA LYS A 92 18.41 4.42 -0.20
C LYS A 92 17.31 4.35 -1.25
N PHE A 93 17.29 3.32 -2.10
CA PHE A 93 16.31 3.19 -3.17
C PHE A 93 15.77 1.77 -3.30
N THR A 94 14.50 1.63 -3.73
CA THR A 94 13.94 0.37 -4.19
C THR A 94 12.80 0.58 -5.20
N VAL A 95 12.67 -0.32 -6.16
CA VAL A 95 11.45 -0.50 -6.94
C VAL A 95 10.45 -1.33 -6.12
N LEU A 96 9.16 -0.99 -6.17
CA LEU A 96 8.07 -1.74 -5.56
C LEU A 96 7.05 -2.12 -6.66
N ALA A 97 7.07 -3.39 -7.10
CA ALA A 97 6.27 -3.83 -8.25
C ALA A 97 4.97 -4.53 -7.84
N PHE A 98 3.84 -3.99 -8.31
CA PHE A 98 2.50 -4.48 -8.03
C PHE A 98 1.83 -4.99 -9.30
N PRO A 99 1.72 -6.32 -9.49
CA PRO A 99 1.01 -6.89 -10.63
C PRO A 99 -0.47 -6.45 -10.65
N CYS A 100 -1.01 -6.13 -11.81
CA CYS A 100 -2.40 -5.69 -11.96
C CYS A 100 -3.02 -6.21 -13.26
N ASN A 101 -4.22 -6.80 -13.17
CA ASN A 101 -4.90 -7.38 -14.33
C ASN A 101 -6.06 -6.52 -14.88
N GLN A 102 -6.25 -5.30 -14.36
CA GLN A 102 -7.37 -4.44 -14.75
C GLN A 102 -7.23 -3.87 -16.18
N PHE A 103 -6.03 -3.90 -16.75
CA PHE A 103 -5.73 -3.31 -18.06
C PHE A 103 -5.53 -4.39 -19.11
N GLY A 104 -6.56 -4.60 -19.95
CA GLY A 104 -6.52 -5.54 -21.06
C GLY A 104 -6.34 -7.01 -20.67
N ASN A 105 -6.57 -7.36 -19.40
CA ASN A 105 -6.31 -8.69 -18.84
C ASN A 105 -4.86 -9.18 -19.09
N GLN A 106 -3.89 -8.28 -19.03
CA GLN A 106 -2.48 -8.55 -19.37
C GLN A 106 -1.64 -9.12 -18.20
N GLU A 107 -2.26 -9.43 -17.06
CA GLU A 107 -1.65 -10.11 -15.91
C GLU A 107 -2.56 -11.26 -15.41
N PRO A 108 -2.94 -12.21 -16.27
CA PRO A 108 -3.98 -13.20 -15.96
C PRO A 108 -3.50 -14.25 -14.95
N GLY A 109 -2.18 -14.45 -14.84
CA GLY A 109 -1.58 -15.47 -14.00
C GLY A 109 -1.83 -15.30 -12.51
N THR A 110 -1.60 -16.38 -11.78
CA THR A 110 -1.53 -16.43 -10.31
C THR A 110 -0.26 -15.72 -9.81
N ASN A 111 -0.21 -15.37 -8.52
CA ASN A 111 0.98 -14.75 -7.93
C ASN A 111 2.25 -15.63 -8.11
N GLN A 112 2.10 -16.96 -8.09
CA GLN A 112 3.23 -17.87 -8.32
C GLN A 112 3.75 -17.80 -9.76
N GLU A 113 2.85 -17.77 -10.75
CA GLU A 113 3.23 -17.64 -12.16
C GLU A 113 3.85 -16.28 -12.45
N ILE A 114 3.28 -15.21 -11.88
CA ILE A 114 3.83 -13.86 -11.99
C ILE A 114 5.22 -13.80 -11.38
N ARG A 115 5.43 -14.39 -10.19
CA ARG A 115 6.76 -14.49 -9.57
C ARG A 115 7.75 -15.17 -10.49
N MET A 116 7.40 -16.33 -11.05
CA MET A 116 8.27 -17.06 -11.97
C MET A 116 8.59 -16.23 -13.22
N PHE A 117 7.60 -15.55 -13.79
CA PHE A 117 7.81 -14.66 -14.93
C PHE A 117 8.79 -13.53 -14.59
N ALA A 118 8.48 -12.72 -13.58
CA ALA A 118 9.26 -11.55 -13.23
C ALA A 118 10.69 -11.91 -12.81
N THR A 119 10.86 -12.92 -11.95
CA THR A 119 12.18 -13.26 -11.41
C THR A 119 13.00 -14.14 -12.34
N HIS A 120 12.43 -15.20 -12.93
CA HIS A 120 13.21 -16.17 -13.69
C HIS A 120 13.30 -15.81 -15.18
N ARG A 121 12.28 -15.17 -15.75
CA ARG A 121 12.31 -14.77 -17.17
C ARG A 121 12.84 -13.36 -17.36
N MET A 122 12.43 -12.42 -16.52
CA MET A 122 12.85 -11.02 -16.65
C MET A 122 14.09 -10.68 -15.82
N GLY A 123 14.38 -11.43 -14.75
CA GLY A 123 15.51 -11.14 -13.87
C GLY A 123 15.23 -10.05 -12.83
N ALA A 124 13.96 -9.79 -12.49
CA ALA A 124 13.59 -8.79 -11.50
C ALA A 124 14.28 -9.05 -10.16
N ASN A 125 14.98 -8.03 -9.65
CA ASN A 125 15.81 -8.03 -8.45
C ASN A 125 15.28 -7.07 -7.37
N PHE A 126 13.98 -6.80 -7.39
CA PHE A 126 13.28 -5.90 -6.49
C PHE A 126 12.00 -6.56 -5.92
N PRO A 127 11.44 -6.03 -4.82
CA PRO A 127 10.19 -6.53 -4.25
C PRO A 127 9.04 -6.64 -5.25
N LEU A 128 8.42 -7.83 -5.29
CA LEU A 128 7.13 -8.08 -5.94
C LEU A 128 6.05 -8.32 -4.88
N PHE A 129 4.87 -7.76 -5.14
CA PHE A 129 3.69 -7.90 -4.31
C PHE A 129 2.63 -8.79 -4.97
N ALA A 130 1.59 -9.16 -4.22
CA ALA A 130 0.44 -9.85 -4.79
C ALA A 130 -0.25 -8.98 -5.83
N LYS A 131 -0.95 -9.63 -6.76
CA LYS A 131 -1.83 -8.96 -7.70
C LYS A 131 -2.86 -8.09 -6.96
N VAL A 132 -3.04 -6.84 -7.41
CA VAL A 132 -3.86 -5.84 -6.73
C VAL A 132 -4.67 -5.02 -7.73
N ASN A 133 -5.80 -4.48 -7.27
CA ASN A 133 -6.55 -3.45 -8.00
C ASN A 133 -5.98 -2.07 -7.67
N VAL A 134 -5.68 -1.31 -8.71
CA VAL A 134 -5.03 0.01 -8.65
C VAL A 134 -6.00 1.16 -8.94
N HIS A 135 -7.21 0.85 -9.38
CA HIS A 135 -8.29 1.82 -9.57
C HIS A 135 -9.67 1.17 -9.36
N GLY A 136 -10.71 2.01 -9.27
CA GLY A 136 -12.10 1.59 -9.13
C GLY A 136 -12.52 1.28 -7.68
N PRO A 137 -13.73 0.72 -7.48
CA PRO A 137 -14.31 0.52 -6.13
C PRO A 137 -13.51 -0.41 -5.21
N GLU A 138 -12.73 -1.31 -5.81
CA GLU A 138 -11.89 -2.28 -5.09
C GLU A 138 -10.41 -1.88 -5.05
N VAL A 139 -10.09 -0.61 -5.35
CA VAL A 139 -8.71 -0.10 -5.27
C VAL A 139 -8.13 -0.34 -3.88
N SER A 140 -6.88 -0.80 -3.81
CA SER A 140 -6.23 -0.95 -2.50
C SER A 140 -6.00 0.42 -1.83
N PRO A 141 -6.04 0.52 -0.49
CA PRO A 141 -5.82 1.78 0.22
C PRO A 141 -4.49 2.47 -0.14
N ALA A 142 -3.39 1.69 -0.27
CA ALA A 142 -2.09 2.22 -0.64
C ALA A 142 -2.09 2.84 -2.05
N TRP A 143 -2.77 2.20 -3.01
CA TRP A 143 -2.92 2.75 -4.36
C TRP A 143 -3.87 3.95 -4.40
N SER A 144 -4.94 3.93 -3.59
CA SER A 144 -5.81 5.11 -3.44
C SER A 144 -5.00 6.32 -2.97
N TYR A 145 -4.13 6.16 -1.97
CA TYR A 145 -3.23 7.23 -1.51
C TYR A 145 -2.37 7.78 -2.65
N LEU A 146 -1.69 6.91 -3.41
CA LEU A 146 -0.84 7.32 -4.52
C LEU A 146 -1.60 8.16 -5.55
N THR A 147 -2.79 7.70 -5.95
CA THR A 147 -3.60 8.40 -6.95
C THR A 147 -4.20 9.71 -6.45
N THR A 148 -4.64 9.76 -5.18
CA THR A 148 -5.16 10.99 -4.57
C THR A 148 -4.06 12.03 -4.40
N ARG A 149 -2.85 11.62 -3.98
CA ARG A 149 -1.74 12.57 -3.74
C ARG A 149 -1.09 13.07 -5.03
N SER A 150 -0.97 12.23 -6.05
CA SER A 150 -0.42 12.67 -7.34
C SER A 150 -1.45 13.36 -8.25
N GLY A 151 -2.75 13.12 -8.02
CA GLY A 151 -3.81 13.52 -8.95
C GLY A 151 -3.89 12.65 -10.21
N HIS A 152 -3.16 11.54 -10.26
CA HIS A 152 -3.08 10.66 -11.43
C HIS A 152 -3.53 9.24 -11.11
N VAL A 153 -4.62 8.81 -11.75
CA VAL A 153 -5.16 7.44 -11.67
C VAL A 153 -4.59 6.60 -12.82
N PRO A 154 -4.12 5.36 -12.59
CA PRO A 154 -3.61 4.52 -13.65
C PRO A 154 -4.68 4.23 -14.72
N THR A 155 -4.35 4.56 -15.95
CA THR A 155 -5.17 4.26 -17.15
C THR A 155 -4.66 3.05 -17.93
N TRP A 156 -3.48 2.53 -17.58
CA TRP A 156 -2.82 1.40 -18.25
C TRP A 156 -1.81 0.71 -17.33
N ASN A 157 -1.14 -0.33 -17.83
CA ASN A 157 0.02 -0.96 -17.21
C ASN A 157 1.24 -0.03 -17.20
N PHE A 158 2.11 -0.15 -16.21
CA PHE A 158 3.34 0.63 -16.05
C PHE A 158 3.14 2.12 -15.79
N TRP A 159 2.18 2.49 -14.94
CA TRP A 159 2.28 3.77 -14.23
C TRP A 159 3.36 3.68 -13.16
N LYS A 160 4.05 4.80 -12.91
CA LYS A 160 5.11 4.90 -11.91
C LYS A 160 4.83 6.06 -10.97
N TYR A 161 5.08 5.87 -9.69
CA TYR A 161 4.97 6.89 -8.65
C TYR A 161 6.27 6.92 -7.87
N LEU A 162 6.92 8.08 -7.81
CA LEU A 162 8.10 8.30 -6.98
C LEU A 162 7.64 8.74 -5.60
N VAL A 163 8.02 7.96 -4.59
CA VAL A 163 7.71 8.20 -3.19
C VAL A 163 9.01 8.50 -2.45
N ASP A 164 9.04 9.58 -1.68
CA ASP A 164 10.20 9.96 -0.89
C ASP A 164 10.46 9.01 0.29
N HIS A 165 11.52 9.27 1.04
CA HIS A 165 11.91 8.48 2.20
C HIS A 165 10.95 8.55 3.40
N ASN A 166 10.01 9.51 3.40
CA ASN A 166 8.99 9.69 4.42
C ASN A 166 7.60 9.16 3.99
N GLY A 167 7.47 8.67 2.76
CA GLY A 167 6.24 8.11 2.23
C GLY A 167 5.36 9.11 1.48
N HIS A 168 5.86 10.31 1.16
CA HIS A 168 5.13 11.30 0.36
C HIS A 168 5.37 11.10 -1.14
N VAL A 169 4.32 11.27 -1.93
CA VAL A 169 4.43 11.20 -3.39
C VAL A 169 5.08 12.48 -3.92
N LEU A 170 6.22 12.33 -4.60
CA LEU A 170 6.93 13.42 -5.25
C LEU A 170 6.41 13.65 -6.67
N ARG A 171 6.30 12.59 -7.46
CA ARG A 171 5.93 12.65 -8.89
C ARG A 171 5.25 11.35 -9.34
N ALA A 172 4.56 11.42 -10.48
CA ALA A 172 4.02 10.24 -11.15
C ALA A 172 4.16 10.37 -12.68
N TRP A 173 4.30 9.23 -13.36
CA TRP A 173 4.43 9.15 -14.81
C TRP A 173 3.55 8.05 -15.39
N GLY A 174 3.03 8.35 -16.59
CA GLY A 174 2.22 7.42 -17.36
C GLY A 174 3.02 6.28 -18.00
N PRO A 175 2.33 5.41 -18.75
CA PRO A 175 2.92 4.22 -19.36
C PRO A 175 4.02 4.55 -20.38
N SER A 176 3.88 5.64 -21.15
CA SER A 176 4.79 6.00 -22.24
C SER A 176 6.14 6.57 -21.78
N THR A 177 6.25 7.01 -20.52
CA THR A 177 7.55 7.43 -19.96
C THR A 177 8.33 6.17 -19.60
N SER A 178 9.47 5.98 -20.27
CA SER A 178 10.33 4.84 -20.00
C SER A 178 11.04 5.01 -18.64
N PRO A 179 11.22 3.95 -17.84
CA PRO A 179 11.85 4.08 -16.51
C PRO A 179 13.27 4.66 -16.53
N ASP A 180 14.05 4.47 -17.59
CA ASP A 180 15.38 5.07 -17.75
C ASP A 180 15.37 6.61 -17.79
N GLN A 181 14.22 7.23 -18.07
CA GLN A 181 14.10 8.69 -18.02
C GLN A 181 14.00 9.22 -16.59
N LEU A 182 13.82 8.34 -15.60
CA LEU A 182 13.56 8.69 -14.21
C LEU A 182 14.83 8.83 -13.36
N TYR A 183 16.01 8.52 -13.91
CA TYR A 183 17.29 8.60 -13.19
C TYR A 183 17.49 9.95 -12.49
N PRO A 184 17.29 11.12 -13.15
CA PRO A 184 17.52 12.41 -12.51
C PRO A 184 16.58 12.66 -11.32
N ASP A 185 15.29 12.35 -11.45
CA ASP A 185 14.31 12.54 -10.36
C ASP A 185 14.61 11.61 -9.17
N ILE A 186 15.09 10.39 -9.42
CA ILE A 186 15.47 9.44 -8.36
C ILE A 186 16.75 9.90 -7.66
N GLU A 187 17.76 10.33 -8.41
CA GLU A 187 19.00 10.86 -7.85
C GLU A 187 18.76 12.10 -6.98
N GLU A 188 17.93 13.04 -7.47
CA GLU A 188 17.51 14.20 -6.70
C GLU A 188 16.81 13.80 -5.39
N ALA A 189 15.86 12.86 -5.46
CA ALA A 189 15.14 12.39 -4.28
C ALA A 189 16.06 11.71 -3.25
N ILE A 190 17.09 10.98 -3.69
CA ILE A 190 18.08 10.35 -2.81
C ILE A 190 18.97 11.41 -2.15
N ASN A 191 19.43 12.41 -2.91
CA ASN A 191 20.27 13.49 -2.39
C ASN A 191 19.54 14.33 -1.32
N ASN A 192 18.23 14.52 -1.46
CA ASN A 192 17.42 15.23 -0.47
C ASN A 192 17.39 14.52 0.89
N ILE A 193 17.51 13.18 0.94
CA ILE A 193 17.66 12.44 2.21
C ILE A 193 18.89 12.92 2.98
N GLU A 194 20.01 13.16 2.29
CA GLU A 194 21.28 13.57 2.90
C GLU A 194 21.20 15.00 3.43
N GLN A 195 20.49 15.88 2.72
CA GLN A 195 20.26 17.25 3.15
C GLN A 195 19.40 17.31 4.39
N ASP A 196 18.30 16.55 4.44
CA ASP A 196 17.42 16.51 5.61
C ASP A 196 18.14 15.99 6.86
N GLN A 197 18.99 14.98 6.69
CA GLN A 197 19.83 14.44 7.77
C GLN A 197 20.89 15.44 8.25
N SER A 198 21.52 16.20 7.33
CA SER A 198 22.52 17.20 7.71
C SER A 198 21.91 18.42 8.40
N ASN A 199 20.74 18.88 7.95
CA ASN A 199 20.00 19.97 8.59
C ASN A 199 19.59 19.63 10.03
N PHE A 200 19.23 18.38 10.31
CA PHE A 200 18.91 17.95 11.68
C PHE A 200 20.13 17.98 12.62
N SER A 201 21.32 17.66 12.10
CA SER A 201 22.56 17.67 12.90
C SER A 201 23.07 19.07 13.27
N HIS A 202 22.65 20.11 12.53
CA HIS A 202 23.11 21.49 12.76
C HIS A 202 22.24 22.28 13.75
N ASP A 203 20.99 21.88 13.97
CA ASP A 203 20.08 22.55 14.92
C ASP A 203 20.28 22.08 16.38
N GLY A 204 20.89 20.91 16.59
CA GLY A 204 21.13 20.35 17.92
C GLY A 204 22.31 20.94 18.71
N SER A 205 23.02 21.94 18.18
CA SER A 205 24.24 22.48 18.81
C SER A 205 24.11 23.93 19.33
N LYS A 206 22.89 24.45 19.55
CA LYS A 206 22.68 25.83 20.03
C LYS A 206 22.29 25.98 21.51
N ASP A 207 22.17 24.88 22.25
CA ASP A 207 21.79 24.91 23.67
C ASP A 207 22.87 24.31 24.59
N GLU A 208 24.10 24.84 24.56
CA GLU A 208 25.01 24.75 25.71
C GLU A 208 25.65 26.13 25.94
N PHE A 209 25.21 26.76 27.04
CA PHE A 209 25.75 27.98 27.64
C PHE A 209 27.01 27.67 28.46
#